data_AF-A0A6P0N2P1-F1
#
_entry.id   AF-A0A6P0N2P1-F1
#
_cell.length_a   1.000
_cell.length_b   1.000
_cell.length_c   1.000
_cell.angle_alpha   90.00
_cell.angle_beta   90.00
_cell.angle_gamma   90.00
#
_symmetry.space_group_name_H-M   'P 1'
#
loop_
_entity.id
_entity.type
_entity.pdbx_description
1 polymer ?
#
loop_
_entity_poly.entity_id
_entity_poly.type
_entity_poly.pdbx_seq_one_letter_code
_entity_poly.pdbx_strand_id
1 'polypeptide(L)'
;MGRAQAELKLLAFQRTDQSWNKVSGEEVLPTEQANNFGDGALVIVNLSGNRQIQGTIEAAGGRLVNLLQNFSRLLEKSKNQEEEIEQWKQSLTYQSQELNR
;
A
#
# COMPACT_ATOMS: atom_id res chain seq x y z
N MET A 1 -19.42 -26.44 22.86
CA MET A 1 -18.00 -26.09 22.63
C MET A 1 -17.99 -24.72 21.99
N GLY A 2 -17.62 -23.68 22.74
CA GLY A 2 -17.50 -22.33 22.17
C GLY A 2 -16.34 -22.31 21.21
N ARG A 3 -16.58 -22.00 19.93
CA ARG A 3 -15.49 -21.71 18.99
C ARG A 3 -14.73 -20.51 19.57
N ALA A 4 -13.42 -20.66 19.76
CA ALA A 4 -12.57 -19.52 20.09
C ALA A 4 -12.80 -18.45 19.02
N GLN A 5 -13.14 -17.25 19.44
CA GLN A 5 -13.39 -16.14 18.53
C GLN A 5 -12.06 -15.68 17.96
N ALA A 6 -11.83 -15.87 16.66
CA ALA A 6 -10.65 -15.35 16.00
C ALA A 6 -10.58 -13.81 16.11
N GLU A 7 -9.35 -13.33 16.18
CA GLU A 7 -9.04 -11.92 16.37
C GLU A 7 -8.25 -11.39 15.17
N LEU A 8 -8.58 -10.19 14.73
CA LEU A 8 -7.84 -9.49 13.67
C LEU A 8 -6.91 -8.47 14.28
N LYS A 9 -5.63 -8.56 13.96
CA LYS A 9 -4.66 -7.52 14.27
C LYS A 9 -4.60 -6.51 13.13
N LEU A 10 -4.86 -5.23 13.42
CA LEU A 10 -4.72 -4.18 12.42
C LEU A 10 -3.24 -3.83 12.23
N LEU A 11 -2.78 -3.94 10.98
CA LEU A 11 -1.38 -3.69 10.62
C LEU A 11 -1.19 -2.33 9.95
N ALA A 12 -2.13 -1.98 9.06
CA ALA A 12 -2.10 -0.76 8.28
C ALA A 12 -3.52 -0.31 7.94
N PHE A 13 -3.69 0.97 7.63
CA PHE A 13 -4.94 1.55 7.15
C PHE A 13 -4.69 2.35 5.88
N GLN A 14 -5.69 2.33 4.99
CA GLN A 14 -5.67 3.13 3.78
C GLN A 14 -6.34 4.48 4.02
N ARG A 15 -5.69 5.55 3.57
CA ARG A 15 -6.24 6.90 3.58
C ARG A 15 -7.04 7.18 2.31
N THR A 16 -7.77 8.30 2.31
CA THR A 16 -8.58 8.75 1.18
C THR A 16 -7.76 9.06 -0.08
N ASP A 17 -6.48 9.41 0.09
CA ASP A 17 -5.50 9.60 -0.99
C ASP A 17 -4.89 8.28 -1.51
N GLN A 18 -5.47 7.14 -1.11
CA GLN A 18 -5.02 5.78 -1.42
C GLN A 18 -3.65 5.41 -0.82
N SER A 19 -3.04 6.29 -0.02
CA SER A 19 -1.80 5.97 0.70
C SER A 19 -2.07 5.02 1.87
N TRP A 20 -1.09 4.18 2.17
CA TRP A 20 -1.15 3.27 3.31
C TRP A 20 -0.26 3.78 4.44
N ASN A 21 -0.80 3.75 5.66
CA ASN A 21 -0.06 4.08 6.87
C ASN A 21 -0.09 2.90 7.83
N LYS A 22 0.99 2.72 8.57
CA LYS A 22 1.06 1.71 9.64
C LYS A 22 0.12 2.12 10.77
N VAL A 23 -0.57 1.15 11.35
CA VAL A 23 -1.30 1.37 12.61
C VAL A 23 -0.28 1.54 13.73
N SER A 24 -0.37 2.67 14.43
CA SER A 24 0.48 2.96 15.59
C SER A 24 -0.07 2.24 16.81
N GLY A 25 0.63 1.20 17.25
CA GLY A 25 0.26 0.39 18.42
C GLY A 25 -0.28 -0.98 18.05
N GLU A 26 -0.76 -1.69 19.07
CA GLU A 26 -1.40 -2.99 18.91
C GLU A 26 -2.91 -2.80 18.99
N GLU A 27 -3.57 -2.90 17.84
CA GLU A 27 -5.01 -2.81 17.73
C GLU A 27 -5.57 -4.15 17.26
N VAL A 28 -6.45 -4.72 18.07
CA VAL A 28 -7.04 -6.03 17.86
C VAL A 28 -8.57 -5.89 17.81
N LEU A 29 -9.18 -6.46 16.78
CA LEU A 29 -10.62 -6.49 16.58
C LEU A 29 -11.12 -7.94 16.64
N PRO A 30 -11.88 -8.32 17.68
CA PRO A 30 -12.48 -9.65 17.74
C PRO A 30 -13.63 -9.75 16.75
N THR A 31 -13.69 -10.81 15.94
CA THR A 31 -14.77 -11.01 14.96
C THR A 31 -14.94 -12.47 14.58
N GLU A 32 -16.17 -12.96 14.57
CA GLU A 32 -16.45 -14.33 14.15
C GLU A 32 -16.15 -14.58 12.67
N GLN A 33 -16.17 -13.52 11.85
CA GLN A 33 -15.84 -13.61 10.42
C GLN A 33 -14.36 -13.99 10.19
N ALA A 34 -13.47 -13.71 11.15
CA ALA A 34 -12.06 -14.06 11.06
C ALA A 34 -11.83 -15.58 11.15
N ASN A 35 -12.77 -16.34 11.72
CA ASN A 35 -12.68 -17.81 11.80
C ASN A 35 -12.69 -18.49 10.42
N ASN A 36 -13.06 -17.77 9.36
CA ASN A 36 -13.02 -18.27 7.99
C ASN A 36 -11.61 -18.22 7.38
N PHE A 37 -10.65 -17.60 8.08
CA PHE A 37 -9.27 -17.44 7.65
C PHE A 37 -8.34 -18.22 8.58
N GLY A 38 -7.24 -18.74 8.03
CA GLY A 38 -6.21 -19.40 8.84
C GLY A 38 -5.37 -18.38 9.61
N ASP A 39 -4.72 -18.85 10.67
CA ASP A 39 -3.79 -18.04 11.46
C ASP A 39 -2.70 -17.42 10.57
N GLY A 40 -2.42 -16.14 10.77
CA GLY A 40 -1.45 -15.38 9.97
C GLY A 40 -1.94 -14.97 8.57
N ALA A 41 -3.18 -15.27 8.19
CA ALA A 41 -3.74 -14.80 6.94
C ALA A 41 -3.85 -13.27 6.91
N LEU A 42 -3.38 -12.67 5.82
CA LEU A 42 -3.58 -11.25 5.57
C LEU A 42 -4.96 -11.02 4.95
N VAL A 43 -5.72 -10.14 5.58
CA VAL A 43 -7.07 -9.76 5.16
C VAL A 43 -7.20 -8.24 5.06
N ILE A 44 -8.16 -7.80 4.28
CA ILE A 44 -8.59 -6.40 4.22
C ILE A 44 -10.00 -6.32 4.78
N VAL A 45 -10.19 -5.35 5.67
CA VAL A 45 -11.47 -5.05 6.30
C VAL A 45 -11.78 -3.58 6.12
N ASN A 46 -13.04 -3.28 5.84
CA ASN A 46 -13.53 -1.91 5.89
C ASN A 46 -14.03 -1.64 7.31
N LEU A 47 -13.58 -0.54 7.91
CA LEU A 47 -13.98 -0.13 9.26
C LEU A 47 -14.89 1.09 9.18
N SER A 48 -15.90 1.11 10.04
CA SER A 48 -16.72 2.30 10.30
C SER A 48 -15.93 3.34 11.10
N GLY A 49 -16.47 4.57 11.21
CA GLY A 49 -15.93 5.59 12.09
C GLY A 49 -15.85 5.17 13.57
N ASN A 50 -16.62 4.16 13.96
CA ASN A 50 -16.62 3.57 15.31
C ASN A 50 -15.76 2.29 15.41
N ARG A 51 -14.85 2.06 14.46
CA ARG A 51 -13.96 0.87 14.39
C ARG A 51 -14.71 -0.47 14.35
N GLN A 52 -15.92 -0.46 13.82
CA GLN A 52 -16.68 -1.69 13.57
C GLN A 52 -16.45 -2.15 12.15
N ILE A 53 -16.28 -3.46 11.96
CA ILE A 53 -16.14 -4.06 10.62
C ILE A 53 -17.45 -3.84 9.85
N GLN A 54 -17.33 -3.25 8.66
CA GLN A 54 -18.41 -3.07 7.71
C GLN A 54 -18.23 -4.05 6.55
N GLY A 55 -19.29 -4.81 6.26
CA GLY A 55 -19.31 -5.79 5.18
C GLY A 55 -18.51 -7.06 5.50
N THR A 56 -18.07 -7.72 4.44
CA THR A 56 -17.36 -9.01 4.50
C THR A 56 -15.84 -8.78 4.51
N ILE A 57 -15.12 -9.57 5.30
CA ILE A 57 -13.66 -9.62 5.27
C ILE A 57 -13.19 -10.21 3.94
N GLU A 58 -12.22 -9.56 3.29
CA GLU A 58 -11.66 -10.01 2.02
C GLU A 58 -10.21 -10.50 2.20
N ALA A 59 -9.79 -11.51 1.43
CA ALA A 59 -8.39 -11.93 1.41
C ALA A 59 -7.51 -10.83 0.80
N ALA A 60 -6.41 -10.47 1.46
CA ALA A 60 -5.55 -9.37 1.01
C ALA A 60 -4.64 -9.75 -0.17
N GLY A 61 -4.43 -11.04 -0.43
CA GLY A 61 -3.41 -11.54 -1.36
C GLY A 61 -3.45 -10.88 -2.74
N GLY A 62 -4.60 -10.93 -3.43
CA GLY A 62 -4.73 -10.34 -4.77
C GLY A 62 -4.53 -8.83 -4.79
N ARG A 63 -5.04 -8.12 -3.77
CA ARG A 63 -4.90 -6.66 -3.66
C ARG A 63 -3.47 -6.24 -3.36
N LEU A 64 -2.76 -6.99 -2.50
CA LEU A 64 -1.35 -6.76 -2.20
C LEU A 64 -0.46 -7.02 -3.42
N VAL A 65 -0.70 -8.11 -4.15
CA VAL A 65 0.01 -8.41 -5.39
C VAL A 65 -0.18 -7.27 -6.41
N ASN A 66 -1.41 -6.79 -6.60
CA ASN A 66 -1.68 -5.65 -7.48
C ASN A 66 -0.99 -4.36 -7.01
N LEU A 67 -0.99 -4.07 -5.70
CA LEU A 67 -0.30 -2.92 -5.13
C LEU A 67 1.21 -2.98 -5.43
N LEU A 68 1.84 -4.14 -5.21
CA LEU A 68 3.26 -4.35 -5.46
C LEU A 68 3.59 -4.23 -6.95
N GLN A 69 2.78 -4.81 -7.84
CA GLN A 69 2.97 -4.66 -9.28
C GLN A 69 2.89 -3.20 -9.74
N ASN A 70 1.89 -2.45 -9.23
CA ASN A 70 1.75 -1.03 -9.55
C ASN A 70 2.92 -0.20 -9.01
N PHE A 71 3.37 -0.51 -7.79
CA PHE A 71 4.52 0.15 -7.18
C PHE A 71 5.80 -0.07 -8.02
N SER A 72 6.05 -1.30 -8.48
CA SER A 72 7.20 -1.59 -9.35
C SER A 72 7.17 -0.78 -10.66
N ARG A 73 6.00 -0.67 -11.31
CA ARG A 73 5.86 0.14 -12.54
C ARG A 73 6.09 1.63 -12.28
N LEU A 74 5.62 2.14 -11.14
CA LEU A 74 5.84 3.54 -10.75
C LEU A 74 7.33 3.81 -10.50
N LEU A 75 8.03 2.89 -9.84
CA LEU A 75 9.46 3.00 -9.58
C LEU A 75 10.27 2.98 -10.88
N GLU A 76 9.93 2.12 -11.84
CA GLU A 76 10.55 2.09 -13.17
C GLU A 76 10.30 3.40 -13.93
N LYS A 77 9.06 3.88 -13.97
CA LYS A 77 8.72 5.16 -14.61
C LYS A 77 9.47 6.33 -13.97
N SER A 78 9.57 6.35 -12.64
CA SER A 78 10.28 7.41 -11.91
C SER A 78 11.76 7.46 -12.29
N LYS A 79 12.41 6.28 -12.44
CA LYS A 79 13.80 6.21 -12.88
C LYS A 79 13.98 6.73 -14.30
N ASN A 80 13.11 6.33 -15.23
CA ASN A 80 13.18 6.82 -16.61
C ASN A 80 13.03 8.35 -16.68
N GLN A 81 12.12 8.92 -15.88
CA GLN A 81 11.95 10.37 -15.80
C GLN A 81 13.19 11.08 -15.22
N GLU A 82 13.86 10.48 -14.23
CA GLU A 82 15.10 11.00 -13.67
C GLU A 82 16.23 10.99 -14.71
N GLU A 83 16.34 9.92 -15.50
CA GLU A 83 17.30 9.83 -16.62
C GLU A 83 17.02 10.86 -17.72
N GLU A 84 15.76 11.06 -18.11
CA GLU A 84 15.36 12.09 -19.08
C GLU A 84 15.74 13.50 -18.59
N ILE A 85 15.50 13.79 -17.31
CA ILE A 85 15.87 15.08 -16.70
C ILE A 85 17.39 15.28 -16.74
N GLU A 86 18.18 14.25 -16.43
CA GLU A 86 19.64 14.32 -16.50
C GLU A 86 20.13 14.55 -17.94
N GLN A 87 19.56 13.85 -18.92
CA GLN A 87 19.87 14.07 -20.34
C GLN A 87 19.53 15.49 -20.79
N TRP A 88 18.38 16.02 -20.36
CA TRP A 88 17.98 17.40 -20.64
C TRP A 88 18.95 18.41 -20.01
N LYS A 89 19.39 18.21 -18.76
CA LYS A 89 20.40 19.06 -18.11
C LYS A 89 21.74 19.04 -18.84
N GLN A 90 22.19 17.87 -19.30
CA GLN A 90 23.43 17.74 -20.07
C GLN A 90 23.34 18.50 -21.40
N SER A 91 22.21 18.36 -22.11
CA SER A 91 21.97 19.07 -23.37
C SER A 91 21.98 20.59 -23.19
N LEU A 92 21.34 21.10 -22.14
CA LEU A 92 21.36 22.54 -21.81
C LEU A 92 22.77 23.02 -21.46
N THR A 93 23.54 22.22 -20.73
CA THR A 93 24.93 22.53 -20.38
C THR A 93 25.80 22.62 -21.63
N TYR A 94 25.66 21.66 -22.55
CA TYR A 94 26.37 21.64 -23.81
C TYR A 94 26.04 22.87 -24.67
N GLN A 95 24.76 23.21 -24.82
CA GLN A 95 24.33 24.40 -25.56
C GLN A 95 24.89 25.70 -24.96
N SER A 96 24.92 25.82 -23.63
CA SER A 96 25.53 26.97 -22.93
C SER A 96 27.03 27.10 -23.18
N GLN A 97 27.75 25.97 -23.25
CA GLN A 97 29.19 25.97 -23.54
C GLN A 97 29.49 26.35 -24.99
N GLU A 98 28.65 25.93 -25.94
CA GLU A 98 28.77 26.35 -27.35
C GLU A 98 28.47 27.85 -27.54
N LEU A 99 27.51 28.41 -26.80
CA LEU A 99 27.16 29.84 -26.88
C LEU A 99 28.21 30.79 -26.27
N ASN A 100 29.03 30.31 -25.33
CA ASN A 100 30.11 31.07 -24.72
C ASN A 100 31.44 30.96 -25.50
N ARG A 101 31.42 30.32 -26.68
CA ARG A 101 32.57 30.08 -27.54
C ARG A 101 32.59 31.04 -28.73
#